data_AF-A0A3M2ABX4-F1
#
_entry.id   AF-A0A3M2ABX4-F1
#
_cell.length_a   1.000
_cell.length_b   1.000
_cell.length_c   1.000
_cell.angle_alpha   90.00
_cell.angle_beta   90.00
_cell.angle_gamma   90.00
#
_symmetry.space_group_name_H-M   'P 1'
#
loop_
_entity.id
_entity.type
_entity.pdbx_description
1 polymer ?
#
loop_
_entity_poly.entity_id
_entity_poly.type
_entity_poly.pdbx_seq_one_letter_code
_entity_poly.pdbx_strand_id
1 'polypeptide(L)'
;MSPAEGGDVRCPFCAEWIKGEAILCRFCGATRTGGQWRAPGSAAGPAPRLARRTSFTIRSAGLFFLLSAFFEVLSLRCGVTLFGVGAGPVVSLGYHLLYLGLFLAMGIGLWSARWWTIRVVFAGTVVFTLDKAVYLFDRDALAAQIQATLGGNGQLLDLVDLDALLNLATLLTAVVVACWWGFLLYLRARRSYFEATPAPRTRPEDRG
;
A
#
# COMPACT_ATOMS: atom_id res chain seq x y z
N MET A 1 -23.21 -13.34 -45.20
CA MET A 1 -23.72 -13.69 -43.86
C MET A 1 -22.69 -13.26 -42.83
N SER A 2 -22.95 -12.16 -42.12
CA SER A 2 -22.07 -11.61 -41.08
C SER A 2 -22.08 -12.49 -39.83
N PRO A 3 -20.94 -12.75 -39.19
CA PRO A 3 -20.92 -13.02 -37.77
C PRO A 3 -20.90 -11.67 -37.03
N ALA A 4 -21.98 -11.39 -36.30
CA ALA A 4 -21.96 -10.42 -35.22
C ALA A 4 -21.11 -10.94 -34.05
N GLU A 5 -20.87 -10.05 -33.08
CA GLU A 5 -20.44 -10.31 -31.69
C GLU A 5 -18.96 -10.02 -31.36
N GLY A 6 -18.66 -8.71 -31.29
CA GLY A 6 -17.60 -8.17 -30.44
C GLY A 6 -17.99 -8.27 -28.96
N GLY A 7 -18.08 -9.50 -28.45
CA GLY A 7 -18.26 -9.78 -27.02
C GLY A 7 -16.91 -9.90 -26.30
N ASP A 8 -16.88 -9.60 -25.01
CA ASP A 8 -15.70 -9.85 -24.19
C ASP A 8 -15.48 -11.36 -24.02
N VAL A 9 -14.24 -11.81 -24.23
CA VAL A 9 -13.81 -13.20 -24.05
C VAL A 9 -12.83 -13.30 -22.89
N ARG A 10 -12.80 -14.46 -22.23
CA ARG A 10 -11.88 -14.71 -21.12
C ARG A 10 -10.59 -15.31 -21.64
N CYS A 11 -9.44 -14.72 -21.29
CA CYS A 11 -8.15 -15.28 -21.66
C CYS A 11 -7.92 -16.61 -20.93
N PRO A 12 -7.60 -17.73 -21.63
CA PRO A 12 -7.44 -19.03 -20.99
C PRO A 12 -6.19 -19.14 -20.10
N PHE A 13 -5.24 -18.21 -20.22
CA PHE A 13 -3.98 -18.24 -19.47
C PHE A 13 -4.03 -17.41 -18.18
N CYS A 14 -4.69 -16.26 -18.18
CA CYS A 14 -4.72 -15.36 -17.02
C CYS A 14 -6.13 -15.03 -16.51
N ALA A 15 -7.16 -15.64 -17.09
CA ALA A 15 -8.57 -15.51 -16.70
C ALA A 15 -9.16 -14.08 -16.76
N GLU A 16 -8.46 -13.16 -17.41
CA GLU A 16 -8.87 -11.76 -17.55
C GLU A 16 -9.80 -11.57 -18.77
N TRP A 17 -10.75 -10.64 -18.65
CA TRP A 17 -11.66 -10.28 -19.73
C TRP A 17 -10.97 -9.37 -20.74
N ILE A 18 -11.14 -9.68 -22.02
CA ILE A 18 -10.53 -8.99 -23.15
C ILE A 18 -11.55 -8.90 -24.28
N LYS A 19 -11.42 -7.88 -25.13
CA LYS A 19 -12.27 -7.74 -26.31
C LYS A 19 -12.17 -8.98 -27.20
N GLY A 20 -13.29 -9.45 -27.75
CA GLY A 20 -13.36 -10.63 -28.60
C GLY A 20 -12.46 -10.55 -29.83
N GLU A 21 -12.27 -9.35 -30.37
CA GLU A 21 -11.38 -9.05 -31.50
C GLU A 21 -9.88 -8.94 -31.12
N ALA A 22 -9.53 -9.09 -29.84
CA ALA A 22 -8.14 -8.95 -29.40
C ALA A 22 -7.25 -10.12 -29.90
N ILE A 23 -6.26 -9.78 -30.72
CA ILE A 23 -5.20 -10.70 -31.16
C ILE A 23 -4.10 -10.91 -30.10
N LEU A 24 -4.09 -10.08 -29.05
CA LEU A 24 -3.10 -10.10 -27.98
C LEU A 24 -3.79 -9.82 -26.64
N CYS A 25 -3.57 -10.68 -25.65
CA CYS A 25 -3.93 -10.40 -24.28
C CYS A 25 -2.93 -9.39 -23.69
N ARG A 26 -3.38 -8.15 -23.43
CA ARG A 26 -2.54 -7.10 -22.83
C ARG A 26 -2.01 -7.43 -21.42
N PHE A 27 -2.61 -8.42 -20.75
CA PHE A 27 -2.31 -8.76 -19.36
C PHE A 27 -1.21 -9.81 -19.24
N CYS A 28 -1.29 -10.90 -20.01
CA CYS A 28 -0.31 -11.99 -19.96
C CYS A 28 0.57 -12.14 -21.20
N GLY A 29 0.24 -11.46 -22.31
CA GLY A 29 0.99 -11.56 -23.56
C GLY A 29 0.66 -12.78 -24.43
N ALA A 30 -0.37 -13.57 -24.07
CA ALA A 30 -0.87 -14.63 -24.94
C ALA A 30 -1.41 -14.04 -26.25
N THR A 31 -1.14 -14.71 -27.38
CA THR A 31 -1.60 -14.27 -28.70
C THR A 31 -2.71 -15.16 -29.22
N ARG A 32 -3.63 -14.60 -29.99
CA ARG A 32 -4.73 -15.32 -30.64
C ARG A 32 -4.52 -15.30 -32.14
N THR A 33 -4.26 -16.47 -32.73
CA THR A 33 -4.05 -16.64 -34.18
C THR A 33 -4.97 -17.73 -34.70
N GLY A 34 -5.81 -17.42 -35.70
CA GLY A 34 -6.75 -18.40 -36.25
C GLY A 34 -7.78 -18.89 -35.21
N GLY A 35 -8.18 -18.03 -34.27
CA GLY A 35 -9.12 -18.38 -33.21
C GLY A 35 -8.52 -19.14 -32.02
N GLN A 36 -7.33 -19.73 -32.16
CA GLN A 36 -6.64 -20.45 -31.10
C GLN A 36 -5.71 -19.55 -30.29
N TRP A 37 -5.73 -19.73 -28.97
CA TRP A 37 -4.86 -19.04 -28.02
C TRP A 37 -3.51 -19.75 -27.91
N ARG A 38 -2.41 -19.00 -28.11
CA ARG A 38 -1.03 -19.46 -27.93
C ARG A 38 -0.44 -18.89 -26.65
N ALA A 39 0.30 -19.74 -25.94
CA ALA A 39 0.95 -19.36 -24.69
C ALA A 39 1.98 -18.24 -24.92
N PRO A 40 2.17 -17.34 -23.94
CA PRO A 40 3.23 -16.35 -24.00
C PRO A 40 4.59 -17.08 -24.10
N GLY A 41 5.31 -16.91 -25.20
CA GLY A 41 6.66 -17.45 -25.39
C GLY A 41 6.83 -18.58 -26.42
N SER A 42 5.77 -19.03 -27.11
CA SER A 42 5.89 -20.11 -28.11
C SER A 42 6.31 -19.65 -29.52
N ALA A 43 6.66 -18.38 -29.71
CA ALA A 43 7.15 -17.85 -30.99
C ALA A 43 8.66 -17.62 -30.90
N ALA A 44 9.42 -18.24 -31.81
CA ALA A 44 10.86 -18.10 -32.00
C ALA A 44 11.25 -16.70 -32.54
N GLY A 45 10.87 -15.66 -31.82
CA GLY A 45 11.36 -14.30 -31.98
C GLY A 45 11.83 -13.77 -30.63
N PRO A 46 12.68 -12.73 -30.57
CA PRO A 46 13.11 -12.16 -29.30
C PRO A 46 11.86 -11.79 -28.51
N ALA A 47 11.64 -12.51 -27.40
CA ALA A 47 10.49 -12.31 -26.55
C ALA A 47 10.35 -10.81 -26.28
N PRO A 48 9.18 -10.18 -26.48
CA PRO A 48 8.95 -8.90 -25.86
C PRO A 48 9.14 -9.19 -24.38
N ARG A 49 10.26 -8.69 -23.82
CA ARG A 49 10.48 -8.70 -22.39
C ARG A 49 9.19 -8.10 -21.85
N LEU A 50 8.34 -8.90 -21.18
CA LEU A 50 7.25 -8.37 -20.38
C LEU A 50 7.96 -7.36 -19.53
N ALA A 51 7.82 -6.08 -19.88
CA ALA A 51 8.55 -5.01 -19.25
C ALA A 51 8.17 -5.17 -17.81
N ARG A 52 9.11 -5.67 -16.99
CA ARG A 52 8.95 -5.88 -15.56
C ARG A 52 8.45 -4.53 -15.10
N ARG A 53 7.13 -4.40 -14.91
CA ARG A 53 6.51 -3.08 -14.82
C ARG A 53 6.87 -2.63 -13.43
N THR A 54 8.02 -2.00 -13.32
CA THR A 54 8.49 -1.36 -12.10
C THR A 54 7.42 -0.33 -11.81
N SER A 55 6.48 -0.68 -10.95
CA SER A 55 5.51 0.30 -10.46
C SER A 55 6.30 1.24 -9.59
N PHE A 56 6.80 2.31 -10.21
CA PHE A 56 7.49 3.41 -9.57
C PHE A 56 6.75 3.80 -8.28
N THR A 57 5.41 3.88 -8.36
CA THR A 57 4.50 4.13 -7.24
C THR A 57 4.66 3.18 -6.04
N ILE A 58 4.79 1.87 -6.26
CA ILE A 58 4.92 0.90 -5.16
C ILE A 58 6.31 1.01 -4.52
N ARG A 59 7.35 1.24 -5.32
CA ARG A 59 8.72 1.43 -4.82
C ARG A 59 8.90 2.75 -4.10
N SER A 60 8.31 3.83 -4.61
CA SER A 60 8.33 5.14 -3.94
C SER A 60 7.56 5.07 -2.62
N ALA A 61 6.39 4.42 -2.59
CA ALA A 61 5.68 4.18 -1.33
C ALA A 61 6.54 3.39 -0.34
N GLY A 62 7.23 2.33 -0.80
CA GLY A 62 8.18 1.59 0.02
C GLY A 62 9.29 2.47 0.60
N LEU A 63 9.86 3.37 -0.20
CA LEU A 63 10.87 4.34 0.26
C LEU A 63 10.29 5.30 1.31
N PHE A 64 9.08 5.82 1.13
CA PHE A 64 8.43 6.68 2.12
C PHE A 64 8.20 5.94 3.45
N PHE A 65 7.81 4.66 3.42
CA PHE A 65 7.72 3.85 4.64
C PHE A 65 9.07 3.67 5.33
N LEU A 66 10.15 3.45 4.58
CA LEU A 66 11.50 3.39 5.16
C LEU A 66 11.94 4.73 5.77
N LEU A 67 11.56 5.84 5.14
CA LEU A 67 11.81 7.17 5.68
C LEU A 67 10.99 7.42 6.96
N SER A 68 9.73 6.96 7.01
CA SER A 68 8.92 7.00 8.24
C SER A 68 9.56 6.17 9.36
N ALA A 69 10.09 4.98 9.05
CA ALA A 69 10.85 4.18 10.01
C ALA A 69 12.08 4.93 10.54
N PHE A 70 12.80 5.65 9.67
CA PHE A 70 13.91 6.50 10.11
C PHE A 70 13.47 7.60 11.08
N PHE A 71 12.36 8.28 10.80
CA PHE A 71 11.80 9.28 11.73
C PHE A 71 11.36 8.66 13.05
N GLU A 72 10.78 7.45 13.05
CA GLU A 72 10.44 6.74 14.29
C GLU A 72 11.66 6.47 15.17
N VAL A 73 12.82 6.16 14.59
CA VAL A 73 14.07 6.00 15.37
C VAL A 73 14.45 7.30 16.07
N LEU A 74 14.28 8.45 15.41
CA LEU A 74 14.54 9.75 16.02
C LEU A 74 13.52 10.08 17.12
N SER A 75 12.30 9.56 17.00
CA SER A 75 11.21 9.76 17.95
C SER A 75 11.19 8.77 19.11
N LEU A 76 12.11 7.79 19.20
CA LEU A 76 12.09 6.74 20.25
C LEU A 76 12.10 7.28 21.71
N ARG A 77 12.52 8.52 21.92
CA ARG A 77 12.56 9.17 23.24
C ARG A 77 11.40 10.13 23.48
N CYS A 78 10.53 10.33 22.50
CA CYS A 78 9.35 11.16 22.64
C CYS A 78 8.30 10.43 23.49
N GLY A 79 7.62 11.17 24.36
CA GLY A 79 6.45 10.65 25.05
C GLY A 79 5.29 10.53 24.07
N VAL A 80 4.49 9.46 24.21
CA VAL A 80 3.25 9.31 23.45
C VAL A 80 2.05 9.51 24.37
N THR A 81 0.99 10.11 23.85
CA THR A 81 -0.30 10.23 24.55
C THR A 81 -1.21 9.12 24.05
N LEU A 82 -1.70 8.28 24.95
CA LEU A 82 -2.66 7.22 24.65
C LEU A 82 -3.92 7.49 25.47
N PHE A 83 -5.08 7.58 24.81
CA PHE A 83 -6.36 7.88 25.47
C PHE A 83 -6.33 9.19 26.29
N GLY A 84 -5.70 10.24 25.73
CA GLY A 84 -5.56 11.54 26.39
C GLY A 84 -4.57 11.59 27.56
N VAL A 85 -3.99 10.45 27.96
CA VAL A 85 -3.04 10.37 29.07
C VAL A 85 -1.63 10.13 28.52
N GLY A 86 -0.65 10.82 29.08
CA GLY A 86 0.76 10.56 28.78
C GLY A 86 1.13 9.13 29.16
N ALA A 87 1.58 8.34 28.19
CA ALA A 87 2.03 6.98 28.43
C ALA A 87 3.41 7.00 29.12
N GLY A 88 3.63 6.05 30.03
CA GLY A 88 4.93 5.90 30.68
C GLY A 88 6.06 5.57 29.67
N PRO A 89 7.34 5.71 30.07
CA PRO A 89 8.48 5.53 29.15
C PRO A 89 8.54 4.15 28.49
N VAL A 90 8.20 3.09 29.24
CA VAL A 90 8.20 1.71 28.71
C VAL A 90 7.12 1.50 27.66
N VAL A 91 5.91 2.03 27.90
CA VAL A 91 4.80 1.94 26.94
C VAL A 91 5.09 2.78 25.71
N SER A 92 5.63 3.98 25.89
CA SER A 92 6.05 4.85 24.78
C SER A 92 7.11 4.18 23.90
N LEU A 93 8.12 3.58 24.51
CA LEU A 93 9.14 2.83 23.78
C LEU A 93 8.53 1.65 23.01
N GLY A 94 7.65 0.88 23.64
CA GLY A 94 6.94 -0.22 22.98
C GLY A 94 6.11 0.22 21.78
N TYR A 95 5.42 1.37 21.91
CA TYR A 95 4.65 1.98 20.83
C TYR A 95 5.55 2.35 19.64
N HIS A 96 6.65 3.06 19.87
CA HIS A 96 7.58 3.43 18.80
C HIS A 96 8.23 2.20 18.14
N LEU A 97 8.61 1.19 18.92
CA LEU A 97 9.17 -0.06 18.37
C LEU A 97 8.15 -0.82 17.50
N LEU A 98 6.87 -0.81 17.87
CA LEU A 98 5.79 -1.40 17.07
C LEU A 98 5.69 -0.70 15.70
N TYR A 99 5.60 0.63 15.68
CA TYR A 99 5.48 1.40 14.43
C TYR A 99 6.75 1.34 13.59
N LEU A 100 7.93 1.37 14.22
CA LEU A 100 9.21 1.14 13.56
C LEU A 100 9.23 -0.21 12.83
N GLY A 101 8.85 -1.28 13.52
CA GLY A 101 8.78 -2.62 12.94
C GLY A 101 7.79 -2.72 11.78
N LEU A 102 6.60 -2.13 11.94
CA LEU A 102 5.56 -2.08 10.91
C LEU A 102 6.06 -1.33 9.66
N PHE A 103 6.63 -0.14 9.82
CA PHE A 103 7.12 0.67 8.71
C PHE A 103 8.31 0.01 7.99
N LEU A 104 9.26 -0.58 8.73
CA LEU A 104 10.36 -1.35 8.12
C LEU A 104 9.83 -2.54 7.32
N ALA A 105 8.92 -3.32 7.90
CA ALA A 105 8.35 -4.49 7.23
C ALA A 105 7.57 -4.08 5.97
N MET A 106 6.74 -3.04 6.03
CA MET A 106 6.03 -2.52 4.84
C MET A 106 7.01 -1.98 3.79
N GLY A 107 7.98 -1.16 4.19
CA GLY A 107 8.96 -0.57 3.29
C GLY A 107 9.80 -1.62 2.56
N ILE A 108 10.38 -2.57 3.31
CA ILE A 108 11.17 -3.69 2.75
C ILE A 108 10.31 -4.59 1.87
N GLY A 109 9.08 -4.90 2.31
CA GLY A 109 8.15 -5.75 1.59
C GLY A 109 7.77 -5.16 0.23
N LEU A 110 7.41 -3.88 0.20
CA LEU A 110 7.05 -3.14 -1.01
C LEU A 110 8.25 -3.02 -1.96
N TRP A 111 9.44 -2.70 -1.42
CA TRP A 111 10.66 -2.59 -2.22
C TRP A 111 11.08 -3.92 -2.86
N SER A 112 10.96 -5.00 -2.09
CA SER A 112 11.36 -6.36 -2.48
C SER A 112 10.26 -7.14 -3.21
N ALA A 113 9.10 -6.52 -3.44
CA ALA A 113 7.93 -7.14 -4.08
C ALA A 113 7.53 -8.49 -3.47
N ARG A 114 7.55 -8.60 -2.14
CA ARG A 114 7.24 -9.87 -1.45
C ARG A 114 5.74 -10.06 -1.26
N TRP A 115 5.23 -11.28 -1.45
CA TRP A 115 3.82 -11.61 -1.30
C TRP A 115 3.26 -11.37 0.12
N TRP A 116 4.09 -11.50 1.16
CA TRP A 116 3.70 -11.24 2.55
C TRP A 116 3.40 -9.76 2.83
N THR A 117 3.84 -8.86 1.96
CA THR A 117 3.65 -7.41 2.11
C THR A 117 2.18 -7.03 2.22
N ILE A 118 1.29 -7.67 1.46
CA ILE A 118 -0.15 -7.38 1.51
C ILE A 118 -0.71 -7.67 2.92
N ARG A 119 -0.24 -8.74 3.58
CA ARG A 119 -0.66 -9.08 4.94
C ARG A 119 -0.14 -8.07 5.96
N VAL A 120 1.11 -7.64 5.81
CA VAL A 120 1.72 -6.64 6.70
C VAL A 120 1.08 -5.27 6.53
N VAL A 121 0.81 -4.83 5.29
CA VAL A 121 0.08 -3.58 5.05
C VAL A 121 -1.33 -3.66 5.62
N PHE A 122 -2.04 -4.79 5.47
CA PHE A 122 -3.34 -4.98 6.11
C PHE A 122 -3.27 -4.84 7.64
N ALA A 123 -2.33 -5.53 8.29
CA ALA A 123 -2.14 -5.45 9.73
C ALA A 123 -1.80 -4.00 10.16
N GLY A 124 -0.91 -3.33 9.43
CA GLY A 124 -0.56 -1.93 9.66
C GLY A 124 -1.76 -0.99 9.51
N THR A 125 -2.58 -1.16 8.47
CA THR A 125 -3.81 -0.38 8.27
C THR A 125 -4.79 -0.57 9.44
N VAL A 126 -4.95 -1.80 9.94
CA VAL A 126 -5.82 -2.08 11.09
C VAL A 126 -5.29 -1.42 12.36
N VAL A 127 -4.00 -1.61 12.67
CA VAL A 127 -3.35 -0.99 13.85
C VAL A 127 -3.48 0.53 13.79
N PHE A 128 -3.15 1.14 12.64
CA PHE A 128 -3.27 2.59 12.43
C PHE A 128 -4.71 3.08 12.56
N THR A 129 -5.68 2.33 12.02
CA THR A 129 -7.10 2.70 12.13
C THR A 129 -7.56 2.67 13.59
N LEU A 130 -7.17 1.64 14.35
CA LEU A 130 -7.50 1.55 15.78
C LEU A 130 -6.87 2.68 16.58
N ASP A 131 -5.60 3.01 16.30
CA ASP A 131 -4.91 4.15 16.90
C ASP A 131 -5.67 5.47 16.63
N LYS A 132 -6.05 5.71 15.37
CA LYS A 132 -6.79 6.93 15.00
C LYS A 132 -8.25 6.95 15.43
N ALA A 133 -8.87 5.79 15.62
CA ALA A 133 -10.21 5.71 16.19
C ALA A 133 -10.25 6.34 17.59
N VAL A 134 -9.22 6.13 18.41
CA VAL A 134 -9.13 6.77 19.74
C VAL A 134 -9.20 8.29 19.61
N TYR A 135 -8.44 8.90 18.70
CA TYR A 135 -8.48 10.34 18.46
C TYR A 135 -9.83 10.85 17.91
N LEU A 136 -10.53 10.04 17.13
CA LEU A 136 -11.83 10.42 16.57
C LEU A 136 -12.96 10.35 17.61
N PHE A 137 -12.86 9.44 18.58
CA PHE A 137 -13.86 9.25 19.62
C PHE A 137 -13.59 10.04 20.90
N ASP A 138 -12.33 10.38 21.18
CA ASP A 138 -11.92 11.14 22.36
C ASP A 138 -11.53 12.57 21.98
N ARG A 139 -12.55 13.40 21.76
CA ARG A 139 -12.36 14.81 21.40
C ARG A 139 -11.70 15.62 22.51
N ASP A 140 -11.95 15.28 23.77
CA ASP A 140 -11.38 15.97 24.93
C ASP A 140 -9.87 15.70 25.03
N ALA A 141 -9.44 14.46 24.81
CA ALA A 141 -8.03 14.12 24.68
C ALA A 141 -7.33 14.87 23.54
N LEU A 142 -7.98 14.96 22.38
CA LEU A 142 -7.44 15.69 21.24
C LEU A 142 -7.32 17.19 21.53
N ALA A 143 -8.32 17.78 22.19
CA ALA A 143 -8.30 19.18 22.62
C ALA A 143 -7.15 19.44 23.61
N ALA A 144 -6.99 18.58 24.62
CA ALA A 144 -5.90 18.67 25.58
C ALA A 144 -4.53 18.57 24.90
N GLN A 145 -4.38 17.70 23.89
CA GLN A 145 -3.14 17.58 23.13
C GLN A 145 -2.84 18.82 22.27
N ILE A 146 -3.84 19.37 21.59
CA ILE A 146 -3.70 20.61 20.81
C ILE A 146 -3.32 21.76 21.73
N GLN A 147 -4.00 21.89 22.88
CA GLN A 147 -3.69 22.90 23.89
C GLN A 147 -2.30 22.71 24.49
N ALA A 148 -1.87 21.49 24.80
CA ALA A 148 -0.53 21.23 25.31
C ALA A 148 0.56 21.60 24.28
N THR A 149 0.29 21.36 22.99
CA THR A 149 1.22 21.69 21.89
C THR A 149 1.28 23.20 21.63
N LEU A 150 0.13 23.88 21.71
CA LEU A 150 -0.01 25.32 21.47
C LEU A 150 0.16 26.17 22.73
N GLY A 151 0.20 25.58 23.92
CA GLY A 151 0.17 26.28 25.21
C GLY A 151 1.37 27.19 25.44
N GLY A 152 2.49 26.96 24.75
CA GLY A 152 3.62 27.90 24.69
C GLY A 152 3.35 29.18 23.89
N ASN A 153 2.25 29.23 23.14
CA ASN A 153 1.85 30.28 22.22
C ASN A 153 0.37 30.67 22.40
N GLY A 154 -0.07 30.94 23.64
CA GLY A 154 -1.48 31.26 23.96
C GLY A 154 -2.13 32.33 23.07
N GLN A 155 -1.37 33.30 22.56
CA GLN A 155 -1.86 34.30 21.61
C GLN A 155 -2.38 33.71 20.27
N LEU A 156 -1.85 32.56 19.82
CA LEU A 156 -2.34 31.88 18.62
C LEU A 156 -3.67 31.16 18.87
N LEU A 157 -3.91 30.69 20.10
CA LEU A 157 -5.18 30.06 20.49
C LEU A 157 -6.31 31.09 20.58
N ASP A 158 -6.02 32.35 20.93
CA ASP A 158 -7.02 33.43 20.91
C ASP A 158 -7.41 33.85 19.48
N LEU A 159 -6.51 33.65 18.52
CA LEU A 159 -6.73 33.98 17.10
C LEU A 159 -7.45 32.86 16.33
N VAL A 160 -7.34 31.62 16.79
CA VAL A 160 -7.84 30.45 16.06
C VAL A 160 -8.81 29.68 16.94
N ASP A 161 -10.07 29.63 16.48
CA ASP A 161 -11.12 28.87 17.14
C ASP A 161 -10.73 27.39 17.32
N LEU A 162 -10.71 26.94 18.58
CA LEU A 162 -10.34 25.59 18.96
C LEU A 162 -11.30 24.56 18.34
N ASP A 163 -12.59 24.89 18.21
CA ASP A 163 -13.58 24.00 17.60
C ASP A 163 -13.32 23.82 16.11
N ALA A 164 -12.93 24.88 15.41
CA ALA A 164 -12.49 24.80 14.02
C ALA A 164 -11.24 23.91 13.87
N LEU A 165 -10.26 24.03 14.76
CA LEU A 165 -9.07 23.18 14.78
C LEU A 165 -9.40 21.71 15.03
N LEU A 166 -10.30 21.43 15.98
CA LEU A 166 -10.74 20.07 16.29
C LEU A 166 -11.49 19.44 15.12
N ASN A 167 -12.38 20.19 14.47
CA ASN A 167 -13.09 19.72 13.29
C ASN A 167 -12.14 19.46 12.11
N LEU A 168 -11.17 20.34 11.89
CA LEU A 168 -10.15 20.16 10.86
C LEU A 168 -9.28 18.93 11.16
N ALA A 169 -8.79 18.77 12.39
CA ALA A 169 -8.01 17.62 12.82
C ALA A 169 -8.80 16.30 12.66
N THR A 170 -10.09 16.31 13.00
CA THR A 170 -11.00 15.17 12.82
C THR A 170 -11.12 14.81 11.34
N LEU A 171 -11.39 15.80 10.47
CA LEU A 171 -11.53 15.59 9.03
C LEU A 171 -10.24 15.06 8.40
N LEU A 172 -9.10 15.69 8.72
CA LEU A 172 -7.79 15.25 8.23
C LEU A 172 -7.49 13.81 8.68
N THR A 173 -7.79 13.48 9.94
CA THR A 173 -7.60 12.12 10.45
C THR A 173 -8.47 11.11 9.69
N ALA A 174 -9.74 11.43 9.45
CA ALA A 174 -10.65 10.58 8.70
C ALA A 174 -10.18 10.37 7.24
N VAL A 175 -9.72 11.44 6.57
CA VAL A 175 -9.17 11.37 5.21
C VAL A 175 -7.90 10.51 5.18
N VAL A 176 -7.00 10.68 6.14
CA VAL A 176 -5.77 9.87 6.23
C VAL A 176 -6.11 8.40 6.42
N VAL A 177 -7.03 8.06 7.34
CA VAL A 177 -7.50 6.68 7.54
C VAL A 177 -8.09 6.12 6.23
N ALA A 178 -8.95 6.88 5.54
CA ALA A 178 -9.51 6.46 4.26
C ALA A 178 -8.42 6.22 3.19
N CYS A 179 -7.39 7.06 3.13
CA CYS A 179 -6.24 6.89 2.24
C CYS A 179 -5.46 5.61 2.53
N TRP A 180 -5.30 5.22 3.80
CA TRP A 180 -4.65 3.95 4.17
C TRP A 180 -5.43 2.73 3.68
N TRP A 181 -6.76 2.74 3.83
CA TRP A 181 -7.62 1.70 3.27
C TRP A 181 -7.60 1.70 1.74
N GLY A 182 -7.61 2.87 1.11
CA GLY A 182 -7.46 3.02 -0.33
C GLY A 182 -6.14 2.46 -0.86
N PHE A 183 -5.03 2.70 -0.15
CA PHE A 183 -3.72 2.15 -0.49
C PHE A 183 -3.69 0.62 -0.39
N LEU A 184 -4.28 0.05 0.66
CA LEU A 184 -4.41 -1.40 0.78
C LEU A 184 -5.23 -2.00 -0.38
N LEU A 185 -6.37 -1.39 -0.73
CA LEU A 185 -7.20 -1.82 -1.86
C LEU A 185 -6.42 -1.73 -3.18
N TYR A 186 -5.66 -0.65 -3.36
CA TYR A 186 -4.75 -0.47 -4.50
C TYR A 186 -3.72 -1.61 -4.58
N LEU A 187 -3.07 -1.97 -3.48
CA LEU A 187 -2.10 -3.08 -3.47
C LEU A 187 -2.77 -4.42 -3.77
N ARG A 188 -3.99 -4.66 -3.28
CA ARG A 188 -4.77 -5.88 -3.60
C ARG A 188 -5.11 -5.94 -5.10
N ALA A 189 -5.52 -4.83 -5.69
CA ALA A 189 -5.75 -4.74 -7.14
C ALA A 189 -4.46 -4.97 -7.95
N ARG A 190 -3.29 -4.69 -7.36
CA ARG A 190 -1.96 -4.86 -7.97
C ARG A 190 -1.22 -6.10 -7.46
N ARG A 191 -1.93 -7.12 -6.94
CA ARG A 191 -1.32 -8.33 -6.37
C ARG A 191 -0.32 -9.06 -7.29
N SER A 192 -0.52 -8.99 -8.61
CA SER A 192 0.38 -9.58 -9.61
C SER A 192 1.81 -9.02 -9.56
N TYR A 193 2.00 -7.82 -9.02
CA TYR A 193 3.33 -7.26 -8.74
C TYR A 193 4.14 -8.13 -7.78
N PHE A 194 3.47 -8.77 -6.82
CA PHE A 194 4.09 -9.58 -5.76
C PHE A 194 4.19 -11.07 -6.10
N GLU A 195 3.57 -11.50 -7.20
CA GLU A 195 3.55 -12.89 -7.68
C GLU A 195 4.71 -13.19 -8.65
N ALA A 196 5.47 -12.17 -9.07
CA ALA A 196 6.61 -12.30 -9.96
C ALA A 196 7.82 -12.96 -9.27
N THR A 197 7.68 -14.23 -8.92
CA THR A 197 8.80 -15.10 -8.56
C THR A 197 9.59 -15.40 -9.83
N PRO A 198 10.89 -15.08 -9.91
CA PRO A 198 11.70 -15.49 -11.04
C PRO A 198 11.74 -17.03 -11.04
N ALA A 199 11.21 -17.65 -12.09
CA ALA A 199 11.35 -19.09 -12.29
C ALA A 199 12.85 -19.47 -12.24
N PRO A 200 13.22 -20.59 -11.60
CA PRO A 200 14.58 -21.08 -11.66
C PRO A 200 14.97 -21.26 -13.13
N ARG A 201 16.08 -20.64 -13.53
CA ARG A 201 16.66 -20.86 -14.87
C ARG A 201 17.12 -22.31 -14.92
N THR A 202 16.30 -23.22 -15.44
CA THR A 202 16.79 -24.53 -15.87
C THR A 202 17.82 -24.27 -16.96
N ARG A 203 19.06 -24.70 -16.75
CA ARG A 203 20.11 -24.54 -17.76
C ARG A 203 19.73 -25.35 -19.01
N PRO A 204 20.13 -24.89 -20.21
CA PRO A 204 19.95 -25.66 -21.44
C PRO A 204 20.66 -27.03 -21.44
N GLU A 205 21.57 -27.27 -20.48
CA GLU A 205 22.40 -28.47 -20.38
C GLU A 205 21.65 -29.73 -19.93
N ASP A 206 20.40 -29.61 -19.46
CA ASP A 206 19.57 -30.77 -19.04
C ASP A 206 18.68 -31.34 -20.15
N ARG A 207 18.94 -31.00 -21.42
CA ARG A 207 18.30 -31.63 -22.60
C ARG A 207 19.30 -32.52 -23.32
N GLY A 208 19.70 -33.61 -22.65
CA GLY A 208 20.36 -34.77 -23.24
C GLY A 208 19.35 -35.79 -23.70
#